data_AF-A0A0D3KHF5-F1
#
_entry.id   AF-A0A0D3KHF5-F1
#
_cell.length_a   1.000
_cell.length_b   1.000
_cell.length_c   1.000
_cell.angle_alpha   90.00
_cell.angle_beta   90.00
_cell.angle_gamma   90.00
#
_symmetry.space_group_name_H-M   'P 1'
#
loop_
_entity.id
_entity.type
_entity.pdbx_description
1 polymer ?
#
loop_
_entity_poly.entity_id
_entity_poly.type
_entity_poly.pdbx_seq_one_letter_code
_entity_poly.pdbx_strand_id
1 'polypeptide(L)'
;MGLDGTLEAALDAAAPAMRGLRFVLLTFGNAAFSELLRNFCAHARRAGAAHVVGAVDVGAFELLRESGSPCYKTPLALATGYSLDGANSHSSGSWKAFAAMRTGEVARVVATGLDVLHIDTDVVLLRDPAPFCMCTAAARAEFGDASRFPCSALRAADVAVSSDNMGPSRSVAGGAAYHGAGTFNSGLLLFRATAAGRHFAAQWHRNVASPERGSRFWGKTSDQQVFNAMVRRERQWPGVGGRRGEWIMRRLHEDWDGNLSLGALPLPLFMNGHGYFVQAAHRSLQVSPFAVHATYSLDNHDGVAKRQRFREAGLWLADGEEYFRGRFLALNASVPPAVAAALGAARSAGQSPNHIGVHAAALRGYLAELRDALALARALRRTLVLPRWTCYVDKLWAGSDNIIGMGFMYPGSQDAPFLPFACPMDHVLSPAAWAKAEVDYRDGSFLSSPRLSPELT
;
A
#
# COMPACT_ATOMS: atom_id res chain seq x y z
N MET A 1 11.37 -23.74 17.81
CA MET A 1 10.39 -24.54 17.04
C MET A 1 10.80 -24.43 15.58
N GLY A 2 11.18 -25.53 14.94
CA GLY A 2 11.70 -25.50 13.56
C GLY A 2 10.56 -25.34 12.57
N LEU A 3 10.62 -24.33 11.70
CA LEU A 3 9.71 -24.21 10.56
C LEU A 3 10.07 -25.31 9.55
N ASP A 4 9.26 -26.36 9.49
CA ASP A 4 9.44 -27.49 8.57
C ASP A 4 8.94 -27.21 7.13
N GLY A 5 8.36 -26.03 6.92
CA GLY A 5 7.81 -25.57 5.65
C GLY A 5 6.32 -25.84 5.47
N THR A 6 5.65 -26.46 6.44
CA THR A 6 4.19 -26.65 6.45
C THR A 6 3.45 -25.39 6.92
N LEU A 7 2.19 -25.26 6.52
CA LEU A 7 1.34 -24.15 6.97
C LEU A 7 1.05 -24.27 8.46
N GLU A 8 0.84 -25.49 8.93
CA GLU A 8 0.55 -25.81 10.33
C GLU A 8 1.67 -25.30 11.24
N ALA A 9 2.93 -25.63 10.93
CA ALA A 9 4.08 -25.13 11.67
C ALA A 9 4.19 -23.59 11.65
N ALA A 10 3.86 -22.96 10.51
CA ALA A 10 3.87 -21.50 10.40
C ALA A 10 2.75 -20.84 11.22
N LEU A 11 1.55 -21.42 11.23
CA LEU A 11 0.42 -20.95 12.05
C LEU A 11 0.71 -21.12 13.55
N ASP A 12 1.29 -22.26 13.94
CA ASP A 12 1.72 -22.50 15.32
C ASP A 12 2.78 -21.49 15.78
N ALA A 13 3.74 -21.17 14.91
CA ALA A 13 4.74 -20.14 15.18
C ALA A 13 4.13 -18.73 15.33
N ALA A 14 3.02 -18.43 14.62
CA ALA A 14 2.32 -17.16 14.72
C ALA A 14 1.31 -17.09 15.89
N ALA A 15 0.87 -18.24 16.42
CA ALA A 15 -0.18 -18.34 17.44
C ALA A 15 0.06 -17.47 18.70
N PRO A 16 1.28 -17.36 19.26
CA PRO A 16 1.52 -16.49 20.41
C PRO A 16 1.17 -15.02 20.14
N ALA A 17 1.46 -14.53 18.93
CA ALA A 17 1.15 -13.15 18.54
C ALA A 17 -0.35 -12.91 18.34
N MET A 18 -1.15 -13.97 18.13
CA MET A 18 -2.60 -13.86 18.00
C MET A 18 -3.29 -13.50 19.31
N ARG A 19 -2.66 -13.76 20.47
CA ARG A 19 -3.18 -13.41 21.81
C ARG A 19 -4.62 -13.90 22.06
N GLY A 20 -4.91 -15.12 21.61
CA GLY A 20 -6.23 -15.74 21.72
C GLY A 20 -7.26 -15.26 20.69
N LEU A 21 -6.93 -14.28 19.83
CA LEU A 21 -7.75 -13.93 18.69
C LEU A 21 -7.62 -15.00 17.60
N ARG A 22 -8.73 -15.34 16.93
CA ARG A 22 -8.68 -16.17 15.72
C ARG A 22 -8.40 -15.29 14.50
N PHE A 23 -7.29 -14.54 14.51
CA PHE A 23 -6.97 -13.55 13.48
C PHE A 23 -5.50 -13.64 13.08
N VAL A 24 -5.23 -13.66 11.78
CA VAL A 24 -3.86 -13.67 11.24
C VAL A 24 -3.74 -12.81 9.98
N LEU A 25 -2.60 -12.14 9.84
CA LEU A 25 -2.20 -11.48 8.60
C LEU A 25 -1.56 -12.53 7.67
N LEU A 26 -2.00 -12.60 6.41
CA LEU A 26 -1.45 -13.53 5.44
C LEU A 26 -0.95 -12.78 4.21
N THR A 27 0.37 -12.84 3.99
CA THR A 27 1.03 -12.27 2.81
C THR A 27 1.79 -13.35 2.03
N PHE A 28 2.20 -13.02 0.80
CA PHE A 28 2.93 -13.92 -0.08
C PHE A 28 4.10 -13.19 -0.74
N GLY A 29 5.31 -13.74 -0.59
CA GLY A 29 6.53 -13.10 -1.06
C GLY A 29 7.45 -14.06 -1.80
N ASN A 30 8.23 -13.51 -2.72
CA ASN A 30 9.25 -14.23 -3.49
C ASN A 30 10.63 -13.59 -3.25
N ALA A 31 11.71 -14.29 -3.63
CA ALA A 31 13.07 -13.83 -3.36
C ALA A 31 13.46 -12.60 -4.19
N ALA A 32 12.87 -12.40 -5.36
CA ALA A 32 13.14 -11.24 -6.22
C ALA A 32 12.67 -9.92 -5.59
N PHE A 33 11.65 -9.95 -4.73
CA PHE A 33 11.18 -8.81 -3.94
C PHE A 33 11.55 -8.96 -2.45
N SER A 34 12.66 -9.62 -2.14
CA SER A 34 13.09 -9.91 -0.76
C SER A 34 13.21 -8.67 0.12
N GLU A 35 13.59 -7.51 -0.42
CA GLU A 35 13.69 -6.28 0.35
C GLU A 35 12.33 -5.77 0.86
N LEU A 36 11.30 -5.77 0.00
CA LEU A 36 9.93 -5.45 0.41
C LEU A 36 9.46 -6.44 1.47
N LEU A 37 9.75 -7.73 1.26
CA LEU A 37 9.40 -8.79 2.18
C LEU A 37 10.05 -8.63 3.56
N ARG A 38 11.33 -8.27 3.60
CA ARG A 38 12.05 -7.94 4.84
C ARG A 38 11.43 -6.72 5.52
N ASN A 39 11.07 -5.70 4.75
CA ASN A 39 10.43 -4.50 5.30
C ASN A 39 9.06 -4.82 5.91
N PHE A 40 8.22 -5.58 5.21
CA PHE A 40 6.93 -6.06 5.73
C PHE A 40 7.12 -6.82 7.05
N CYS A 41 8.02 -7.81 7.08
CA CYS A 41 8.26 -8.62 8.27
C CYS A 41 8.82 -7.79 9.44
N ALA A 42 9.65 -6.79 9.17
CA ALA A 42 10.16 -5.87 10.18
C ALA A 42 9.02 -5.03 10.81
N HIS A 43 8.12 -4.49 9.99
CA HIS A 43 6.96 -3.75 10.48
C HIS A 43 5.95 -4.64 11.21
N ALA A 44 5.66 -5.83 10.71
CA ALA A 44 4.76 -6.77 11.37
C ALA A 44 5.27 -7.17 12.75
N ARG A 45 6.58 -7.47 12.89
CA ARG A 45 7.21 -7.73 14.18
C ARG A 45 7.19 -6.50 15.10
N ARG A 46 7.52 -5.31 14.58
CA ARG A 46 7.51 -4.06 15.35
C ARG A 46 6.11 -3.71 15.86
N ALA A 47 5.08 -3.96 15.07
CA ALA A 47 3.68 -3.78 15.45
C ALA A 47 3.18 -4.86 16.44
N GLY A 48 3.91 -5.98 16.57
CA GLY A 48 3.47 -7.14 17.35
C GLY A 48 2.30 -7.89 16.70
N ALA A 49 2.12 -7.75 15.38
CA ALA A 49 1.00 -8.33 14.65
C ALA A 49 1.24 -9.81 14.33
N ALA A 50 0.21 -10.64 14.54
CA ALA A 50 0.23 -12.04 14.13
C ALA A 50 0.24 -12.14 12.60
N HIS A 51 1.33 -12.65 12.02
CA HIS A 51 1.49 -12.76 10.59
C HIS A 51 2.09 -14.09 10.18
N VAL A 52 1.72 -14.55 8.99
CA VAL A 52 2.32 -15.69 8.30
C VAL A 52 2.62 -15.29 6.86
N VAL A 53 3.77 -15.75 6.37
CA VAL A 53 4.20 -15.55 4.99
C VAL A 53 4.17 -16.87 4.22
N GLY A 54 3.38 -16.91 3.14
CA GLY A 54 3.52 -17.94 2.12
C GLY A 54 4.71 -17.64 1.22
N ALA A 55 5.79 -18.40 1.34
CA ALA A 55 6.94 -18.31 0.45
C ALA A 55 6.58 -18.86 -0.94
N VAL A 56 6.70 -18.02 -1.96
CA VAL A 56 6.35 -18.33 -3.35
C VAL A 56 7.45 -19.14 -4.03
N ASP A 57 8.69 -19.03 -3.54
CA ASP A 57 9.85 -19.81 -3.97
C ASP A 57 10.70 -20.26 -2.76
N VAL A 58 11.63 -21.18 -3.00
CA VAL A 58 12.51 -21.72 -1.96
C VAL A 58 13.43 -20.64 -1.39
N GLY A 59 13.91 -19.70 -2.20
CA GLY A 59 14.79 -18.62 -1.74
C GLY A 59 14.10 -17.73 -0.71
N ALA A 60 12.84 -17.37 -0.94
CA ALA A 60 12.02 -16.63 0.01
C ALA A 60 11.80 -17.42 1.31
N PHE A 61 11.57 -18.74 1.22
CA PHE A 61 11.41 -19.57 2.41
C PHE A 61 12.68 -19.58 3.27
N GLU A 62 13.85 -19.80 2.66
CA GLU A 62 15.12 -19.80 3.39
C GLU A 62 15.41 -18.44 4.04
N LEU A 63 15.19 -17.35 3.28
CA LEU A 63 15.34 -15.97 3.75
C LEU A 63 14.47 -15.66 4.99
N LEU A 64 13.21 -16.08 4.95
CA LEU A 64 12.25 -15.85 6.04
C LEU A 64 12.56 -16.71 7.26
N ARG A 65 12.91 -17.98 7.03
CA ARG A 65 13.31 -18.95 8.06
C ARG A 65 14.53 -18.46 8.82
N GLU A 66 15.55 -17.99 8.11
CA GLU A 66 16.75 -17.39 8.71
C GLU A 66 16.43 -16.15 9.56
N SER A 67 15.46 -15.33 9.13
CA SER A 67 15.01 -14.16 9.91
C SER A 67 14.05 -14.48 11.06
N GLY A 68 13.65 -15.75 11.22
CA GLY A 68 12.69 -16.18 12.23
C GLY A 68 11.26 -15.71 11.98
N SER A 69 10.90 -15.35 10.75
CA SER A 69 9.53 -14.97 10.38
C SER A 69 8.66 -16.23 10.21
N PRO A 70 7.44 -16.28 10.76
CA PRO A 70 6.53 -17.41 10.53
C PRO A 70 6.23 -17.58 9.03
N CYS A 71 6.70 -18.67 8.43
CA CYS A 71 6.59 -18.89 7.00
C CYS A 71 6.44 -20.36 6.62
N TYR A 72 5.82 -20.61 5.47
CA TYR A 72 5.64 -21.94 4.89
C TYR A 72 5.90 -21.92 3.38
N LYS A 73 6.14 -23.09 2.79
CA LYS A 73 6.30 -23.23 1.34
C LYS A 73 4.93 -23.34 0.69
N THR A 74 4.62 -22.44 -0.24
CA THR A 74 3.38 -22.52 -1.02
C THR A 74 3.48 -23.63 -2.08
N PRO A 75 2.37 -24.06 -2.72
CA PRO A 75 2.42 -24.99 -3.84
C PRO A 75 3.37 -24.56 -4.97
N LEU A 76 3.54 -23.25 -5.19
CA LEU A 76 4.47 -22.73 -6.19
C LEU A 76 5.94 -22.88 -5.79
N ALA A 77 6.27 -22.76 -4.49
CA ALA A 77 7.63 -22.99 -4.02
C ALA A 77 8.06 -24.47 -4.17
N LEU A 78 7.09 -25.37 -4.21
CA LEU A 78 7.31 -26.81 -4.44
C LEU A 78 7.30 -27.17 -5.93
N ALA A 79 6.80 -26.28 -6.79
CA ALA A 79 6.77 -26.49 -8.23
C ALA A 79 8.17 -26.26 -8.84
N THR A 80 8.66 -27.24 -9.60
CA THR A 80 9.98 -27.13 -10.25
C THR A 80 9.95 -26.05 -11.33
N GLY A 81 10.90 -25.11 -11.29
CA GLY A 81 11.12 -24.12 -12.35
C GLY A 81 10.14 -22.93 -12.36
N TYR A 82 9.28 -22.78 -11.34
CA TYR A 82 8.45 -21.58 -11.23
C TYR A 82 9.30 -20.36 -10.87
N SER A 83 9.14 -19.29 -11.64
CA SER A 83 9.61 -17.95 -11.29
C SER A 83 8.54 -16.95 -11.70
N LEU A 84 8.25 -16.00 -10.83
CA LEU A 84 7.45 -14.84 -11.24
C LEU A 84 8.31 -14.01 -12.20
N ASP A 85 7.79 -13.70 -13.38
CA ASP A 85 8.57 -13.05 -14.46
C ASP A 85 8.90 -11.57 -14.20
N GLY A 86 8.55 -11.05 -13.01
CA GLY A 86 8.83 -9.68 -12.59
C GLY A 86 8.14 -8.61 -13.43
N ALA A 87 7.33 -8.99 -14.42
CA ALA A 87 6.62 -8.06 -15.26
C ALA A 87 5.41 -7.51 -14.50
N ASN A 88 5.17 -6.20 -14.58
CA ASN A 88 3.96 -5.57 -14.06
C ASN A 88 2.71 -5.88 -14.91
N SER A 89 2.81 -6.87 -15.79
CA SER A 89 1.74 -7.32 -16.65
C SER A 89 0.95 -8.42 -15.95
N HIS A 90 -0.23 -8.07 -15.45
CA HIS A 90 -1.16 -9.03 -14.87
C HIS A 90 -1.69 -10.06 -15.88
N SER A 91 -1.28 -10.03 -17.15
CA SER A 91 -1.72 -11.00 -18.16
C SER A 91 -0.79 -12.21 -18.32
N SER A 92 0.40 -12.19 -17.69
CA SER A 92 1.39 -13.26 -17.86
C SER A 92 0.96 -14.60 -17.23
N GLY A 93 1.48 -15.70 -17.76
CA GLY A 93 1.20 -17.03 -17.23
C GLY A 93 1.71 -17.21 -15.79
N SER A 94 2.90 -16.68 -15.49
CA SER A 94 3.48 -16.74 -14.16
C SER A 94 2.66 -15.95 -13.14
N TRP A 95 2.14 -14.77 -13.53
CA TRP A 95 1.24 -13.97 -12.70
C TRP A 95 -0.08 -14.67 -12.43
N LYS A 96 -0.71 -15.26 -13.45
CA LYS A 96 -1.98 -16.01 -13.27
C LYS A 96 -1.80 -17.20 -12.33
N ALA A 97 -0.67 -17.90 -12.41
CA ALA A 97 -0.33 -18.98 -11.48
C ALA A 97 -0.15 -18.46 -10.04
N PHE A 98 0.52 -17.31 -9.87
CA PHE A 98 0.63 -16.63 -8.56
C PHE A 98 -0.74 -16.22 -8.00
N ALA A 99 -1.58 -15.58 -8.82
CA ALA A 99 -2.93 -15.16 -8.44
C ALA A 99 -3.81 -16.36 -8.01
N ALA A 100 -3.74 -17.46 -8.77
CA ALA A 100 -4.42 -18.71 -8.42
C ALA A 100 -3.91 -19.28 -7.09
N MET A 101 -2.60 -19.34 -6.89
CA MET A 101 -1.99 -19.83 -5.65
C MET A 101 -2.39 -18.96 -4.45
N ARG A 102 -2.18 -17.63 -4.51
CA ARG A 102 -2.43 -16.74 -3.37
C ARG A 102 -3.90 -16.79 -2.92
N THR A 103 -4.84 -16.83 -3.86
CA THR A 103 -6.27 -16.91 -3.55
C THR A 103 -6.65 -18.28 -2.96
N GLY A 104 -6.04 -19.36 -3.45
CA GLY A 104 -6.23 -20.71 -2.93
C GLY A 104 -5.69 -20.84 -1.50
N GLU A 105 -4.52 -20.30 -1.22
CA GLU A 105 -3.92 -20.31 0.11
C GLU A 105 -4.71 -19.43 1.10
N VAL A 106 -5.24 -18.28 0.68
CA VAL A 106 -6.20 -17.50 1.50
C VAL A 106 -7.41 -18.35 1.85
N ALA A 107 -8.04 -19.01 0.86
CA ALA A 107 -9.19 -19.87 1.11
C ALA A 107 -8.84 -21.04 2.05
N ARG A 108 -7.65 -21.63 1.92
CA ARG A 108 -7.14 -22.71 2.78
C ARG A 108 -7.00 -22.26 4.23
N VAL A 109 -6.41 -21.10 4.50
CA VAL A 109 -6.26 -20.58 5.87
C VAL A 109 -7.61 -20.21 6.47
N VAL A 110 -8.52 -19.56 5.73
CA VAL A 110 -9.86 -19.23 6.23
C VAL A 110 -10.66 -20.51 6.55
N ALA A 111 -10.44 -21.60 5.82
CA ALA A 111 -11.08 -22.90 6.07
C ALA A 111 -10.65 -23.55 7.40
N THR A 112 -9.47 -23.24 7.94
CA THR A 112 -9.04 -23.65 9.29
C THR A 112 -9.86 -22.99 10.42
N GLY A 113 -10.67 -21.99 10.05
CA GLY A 113 -11.49 -21.23 10.99
C GLY A 113 -10.80 -19.99 11.55
N LEU A 114 -9.70 -19.53 10.95
CA LEU A 114 -9.09 -18.23 11.25
C LEU A 114 -9.73 -17.13 10.42
N ASP A 115 -9.93 -15.96 11.02
CA ASP A 115 -10.16 -14.72 10.28
C ASP A 115 -8.81 -14.28 9.67
N VAL A 116 -8.80 -13.99 8.37
CA VAL A 116 -7.58 -13.69 7.62
C VAL A 116 -7.65 -12.29 7.06
N LEU A 117 -6.71 -11.42 7.43
CA LEU A 117 -6.44 -10.21 6.65
C LEU A 117 -5.34 -10.55 5.64
N HIS A 118 -5.78 -10.84 4.42
CA HIS A 118 -4.91 -10.96 3.28
C HIS A 118 -4.32 -9.60 2.94
N ILE A 119 -2.99 -9.54 2.86
CA ILE A 119 -2.24 -8.30 2.77
C ILE A 119 -1.07 -8.42 1.79
N ASP A 120 -0.92 -7.47 0.87
CA ASP A 120 0.22 -7.45 -0.05
C ASP A 120 1.54 -7.18 0.70
N THR A 121 2.65 -7.68 0.13
CA THR A 121 3.99 -7.55 0.74
C THR A 121 4.55 -6.13 0.68
N ASP A 122 4.00 -5.26 -0.17
CA ASP A 122 4.31 -3.83 -0.24
C ASP A 122 3.33 -2.98 0.60
N VAL A 123 2.79 -3.57 1.66
CA VAL A 123 2.11 -2.87 2.74
C VAL A 123 3.03 -2.82 3.96
N VAL A 124 3.03 -1.70 4.69
CA VAL A 124 3.68 -1.62 6.01
C VAL A 124 2.65 -1.42 7.11
N LEU A 125 2.87 -2.06 8.25
CA LEU A 125 2.03 -1.96 9.43
C LEU A 125 2.63 -0.93 10.39
N LEU A 126 1.86 0.10 10.71
CA LEU A 126 2.25 1.11 11.70
C LEU A 126 1.83 0.71 13.13
N ARG A 127 0.75 -0.07 13.23
CA ARG A 127 0.16 -0.61 14.47
C ARG A 127 -0.50 -1.95 14.17
N ASP A 128 -0.69 -2.78 15.20
CA ASP A 128 -1.43 -4.03 15.07
C ASP A 128 -2.92 -3.75 14.70
N PRO A 129 -3.42 -4.22 13.54
CA PRO A 129 -4.82 -4.03 13.15
C PRO A 129 -5.77 -5.01 13.85
N ALA A 130 -5.27 -6.09 14.47
CA ALA A 130 -6.11 -7.16 14.99
C ALA A 130 -7.16 -6.67 16.01
N PRO A 131 -6.85 -5.78 16.97
CA PRO A 131 -7.86 -5.24 17.89
C PRO A 131 -9.01 -4.56 17.17
N PHE A 132 -8.72 -3.73 16.15
CA PHE A 132 -9.72 -3.02 15.36
C PHE A 132 -10.54 -3.97 14.51
N CYS A 133 -9.88 -4.85 13.75
CA CYS A 133 -10.56 -5.84 12.93
C CYS A 133 -11.43 -6.77 13.77
N MET A 134 -10.99 -7.19 14.96
CA MET A 134 -11.77 -8.09 15.83
C MET A 134 -12.74 -7.35 16.75
N CYS A 135 -12.71 -6.01 16.75
CA CYS A 135 -13.49 -5.13 17.63
C CYS A 135 -13.46 -5.59 19.10
N THR A 136 -12.24 -5.79 19.61
CA THR A 136 -11.97 -6.17 21.00
C THR A 136 -12.40 -5.05 21.96
N ALA A 137 -12.44 -5.33 23.27
CA ALA A 137 -12.80 -4.32 24.26
C ALA A 137 -11.90 -3.07 24.18
N ALA A 138 -10.58 -3.26 24.00
CA ALA A 138 -9.64 -2.15 23.81
C ALA A 138 -9.94 -1.34 22.55
N ALA A 139 -10.24 -2.00 21.43
CA ALA A 139 -10.62 -1.30 20.21
C ALA A 139 -11.95 -0.58 20.34
N ARG A 140 -12.95 -1.11 21.06
CA ARG A 140 -14.24 -0.42 21.28
C ARG A 140 -14.09 0.88 22.09
N ALA A 141 -13.07 0.99 22.93
CA ALA A 141 -12.78 2.24 23.63
C ALA A 141 -12.32 3.36 22.67
N GLU A 142 -11.59 3.02 21.60
CA GLU A 142 -11.11 3.98 20.58
C GLU A 142 -12.10 4.10 19.38
N PHE A 143 -12.77 3.00 19.04
CA PHE A 143 -13.51 2.77 17.80
C PHE A 143 -14.92 2.20 18.05
N GLY A 144 -15.57 2.59 19.14
CA GLY A 144 -16.95 2.19 19.45
C GLY A 144 -17.98 2.75 18.45
N ASP A 145 -19.26 2.49 18.68
CA ASP A 145 -20.33 2.81 17.71
C ASP A 145 -20.48 4.32 17.43
N ALA A 146 -20.07 5.18 18.37
CA ALA A 146 -20.04 6.63 18.19
C ALA A 146 -18.77 7.15 17.47
N SER A 147 -17.80 6.28 17.20
CA SER A 147 -16.57 6.65 16.51
C SER A 147 -16.82 6.95 15.04
N ARG A 148 -15.95 7.77 14.45
CA ARG A 148 -15.87 7.99 12.99
C ARG A 148 -15.62 6.68 12.23
N PHE A 149 -15.04 5.69 12.90
CA PHE A 149 -14.69 4.38 12.36
C PHE A 149 -15.16 3.27 13.31
N PRO A 150 -16.46 2.96 13.37
CA PRO A 150 -16.99 1.96 14.28
C PRO A 150 -16.46 0.56 13.93
N CYS A 151 -15.69 -0.05 14.83
CA CYS A 151 -15.13 -1.39 14.61
C CYS A 151 -16.20 -2.48 14.55
N SER A 152 -17.38 -2.24 15.13
CA SER A 152 -18.50 -3.17 15.17
C SER A 152 -19.00 -3.53 13.77
N ALA A 153 -19.03 -2.55 12.86
CA ALA A 153 -19.37 -2.77 11.47
C ALA A 153 -18.35 -3.71 10.79
N LEU A 154 -17.05 -3.46 10.98
CA LEU A 154 -16.02 -4.34 10.42
C LEU A 154 -16.06 -5.75 11.03
N ARG A 155 -16.44 -5.88 12.31
CA ARG A 155 -16.66 -7.18 12.97
C ARG A 155 -17.85 -7.93 12.40
N ALA A 156 -18.92 -7.24 12.01
CA ALA A 156 -20.13 -7.84 11.45
C ALA A 156 -19.98 -8.24 9.97
N ALA A 157 -19.00 -7.69 9.25
CA ALA A 157 -18.75 -8.03 7.86
C ALA A 157 -18.17 -9.44 7.71
N ASP A 158 -18.65 -10.20 6.72
CA ASP A 158 -18.09 -11.50 6.32
C ASP A 158 -16.78 -11.34 5.55
N VAL A 159 -16.72 -10.30 4.72
CA VAL A 159 -15.55 -9.88 3.96
C VAL A 159 -15.42 -8.37 4.09
N ALA A 160 -14.21 -7.83 4.18
CA ALA A 160 -14.01 -6.39 4.06
C ALA A 160 -12.84 -6.06 3.15
N VAL A 161 -12.91 -4.89 2.52
CA VAL A 161 -12.03 -4.54 1.40
C VAL A 161 -11.58 -3.09 1.46
N SER A 162 -10.31 -2.85 1.11
CA SER A 162 -9.79 -1.52 0.87
C SER A 162 -10.21 -0.99 -0.50
N SER A 163 -10.13 0.33 -0.72
CA SER A 163 -10.41 0.90 -2.04
C SER A 163 -9.32 1.85 -2.49
N ASP A 164 -9.22 1.98 -3.80
CA ASP A 164 -8.34 2.92 -4.49
C ASP A 164 -8.95 4.33 -4.56
N ASN A 165 -10.00 4.61 -3.78
CA ASN A 165 -10.52 5.97 -3.64
C ASN A 165 -9.44 6.91 -3.08
N MET A 166 -9.45 8.16 -3.53
CA MET A 166 -8.42 9.14 -3.15
C MET A 166 -8.92 10.25 -2.24
N GLY A 167 -10.11 10.13 -1.68
CA GLY A 167 -10.68 11.11 -0.75
C GLY A 167 -10.82 10.56 0.68
N PRO A 168 -9.78 10.64 1.53
CA PRO A 168 -9.84 10.21 2.92
C PRO A 168 -10.95 10.89 3.73
N SER A 169 -11.18 12.20 3.54
CA SER A 169 -12.24 12.93 4.24
C SER A 169 -13.64 12.46 3.81
N ARG A 170 -13.82 12.21 2.51
CA ARG A 170 -15.05 11.63 1.96
C ARG A 170 -15.25 10.18 2.37
N SER A 171 -14.19 9.42 2.60
CA SER A 171 -14.29 8.09 3.20
C SER A 171 -14.92 8.16 4.59
N VAL A 172 -14.53 9.11 5.44
CA VAL A 172 -15.16 9.30 6.76
C VAL A 172 -16.65 9.63 6.64
N ALA A 173 -17.01 10.61 5.80
CA ALA A 173 -18.39 11.09 5.70
C ALA A 173 -19.31 10.17 4.89
N GLY A 174 -18.73 9.35 3.99
CA GLY A 174 -19.45 8.55 3.02
C GLY A 174 -19.54 7.08 3.38
N GLY A 175 -18.53 6.54 4.08
CA GLY A 175 -18.44 5.12 4.41
C GLY A 175 -18.63 4.23 3.18
N ALA A 176 -19.41 3.16 3.33
CA ALA A 176 -19.77 2.18 2.32
C ALA A 176 -20.23 2.79 0.99
N ALA A 177 -21.00 3.89 1.02
CA ALA A 177 -21.45 4.56 -0.21
C ALA A 177 -20.27 5.14 -1.00
N TYR A 178 -19.29 5.74 -0.32
CA TYR A 178 -18.11 6.30 -0.97
C TYR A 178 -17.17 5.20 -1.45
N HIS A 179 -16.88 4.21 -0.60
CA HIS A 179 -16.02 3.09 -0.96
C HIS A 179 -16.55 2.29 -2.15
N GLY A 180 -17.87 2.07 -2.23
CA GLY A 180 -18.49 1.42 -3.39
C GLY A 180 -18.30 2.18 -4.71
N ALA A 181 -18.12 3.51 -4.65
CA ALA A 181 -17.99 4.39 -5.82
C ALA A 181 -16.60 4.40 -6.49
N GLY A 182 -15.60 3.75 -5.91
CA GLY A 182 -14.30 3.56 -6.57
C GLY A 182 -13.91 2.10 -6.65
N THR A 183 -12.75 1.82 -7.25
CA THR A 183 -12.25 0.46 -7.45
C THR A 183 -11.81 -0.15 -6.12
N PHE A 184 -12.21 -1.38 -5.84
CA PHE A 184 -11.68 -2.12 -4.69
C PHE A 184 -10.27 -2.61 -4.96
N ASN A 185 -9.43 -2.57 -3.93
CA ASN A 185 -8.03 -2.98 -3.99
C ASN A 185 -7.84 -4.32 -3.24
N SER A 186 -7.28 -5.33 -3.91
CA SER A 186 -7.11 -6.66 -3.33
C SER A 186 -5.88 -6.80 -2.42
N GLY A 187 -5.07 -5.75 -2.29
CA GLY A 187 -3.90 -5.73 -1.42
C GLY A 187 -4.23 -5.68 0.07
N LEU A 188 -5.48 -5.41 0.44
CA LEU A 188 -6.00 -5.53 1.80
C LEU A 188 -7.44 -6.06 1.75
N LEU A 189 -7.59 -7.35 2.06
CA LEU A 189 -8.87 -8.08 2.10
C LEU A 189 -9.01 -8.86 3.41
N LEU A 190 -10.00 -8.52 4.21
CA LEU A 190 -10.36 -9.28 5.41
C LEU A 190 -11.40 -10.33 5.03
N PHE A 191 -11.15 -11.59 5.37
CA PHE A 191 -12.11 -12.69 5.26
C PHE A 191 -12.39 -13.23 6.65
N ARG A 192 -13.66 -13.35 7.02
CA ARG A 192 -14.06 -14.06 8.22
C ARG A 192 -14.19 -15.54 7.98
N ALA A 193 -13.89 -16.30 9.02
CA ALA A 193 -14.24 -17.71 9.11
C ALA A 193 -15.74 -17.93 9.41
N THR A 194 -16.64 -17.11 8.86
CA THR A 194 -18.08 -17.39 8.81
C THR A 194 -18.38 -18.35 7.67
N ALA A 195 -19.61 -18.89 7.61
CA ALA A 195 -20.03 -19.70 6.48
C ALA A 195 -19.96 -18.90 5.16
N ALA A 196 -20.47 -17.66 5.15
CA ALA A 196 -20.45 -16.78 4.00
C ALA A 196 -19.03 -16.34 3.62
N GLY A 197 -18.18 -15.97 4.59
CA GLY A 197 -16.78 -15.59 4.33
C GLY A 197 -15.95 -16.73 3.75
N ARG A 198 -16.08 -17.96 4.28
CA ARG A 198 -15.46 -19.18 3.70
C ARG A 198 -15.96 -19.44 2.28
N HIS A 199 -17.28 -19.35 2.07
CA HIS A 199 -17.88 -19.58 0.76
C HIS A 199 -17.37 -18.56 -0.27
N PHE A 200 -17.31 -17.29 0.11
CA PHE A 200 -16.81 -16.22 -0.75
C PHE A 200 -15.33 -16.40 -1.09
N ALA A 201 -14.46 -16.71 -0.12
CA ALA A 201 -13.05 -16.97 -0.37
C ALA A 201 -12.85 -18.14 -1.37
N ALA A 202 -13.65 -19.20 -1.23
CA ALA A 202 -13.63 -20.33 -2.17
C ALA A 202 -14.11 -19.91 -3.58
N GLN A 203 -15.17 -19.11 -3.70
CA GLN A 203 -15.62 -18.62 -5.02
C GLN A 203 -14.58 -17.71 -5.67
N TRP A 204 -13.94 -16.83 -4.88
CA TRP A 204 -12.92 -15.93 -5.39
C TRP A 204 -11.75 -16.72 -5.97
N HIS A 205 -11.25 -17.72 -5.24
CA HIS A 205 -10.23 -18.62 -5.78
C HIS A 205 -10.69 -19.33 -7.06
N ARG A 206 -11.89 -19.93 -7.08
CA ARG A 206 -12.40 -20.63 -8.28
C ARG A 206 -12.45 -19.73 -9.51
N ASN A 207 -12.99 -18.51 -9.35
CA ASN A 207 -13.14 -17.55 -10.44
C ASN A 207 -11.79 -16.98 -10.91
N VAL A 208 -10.76 -16.99 -10.06
CA VAL A 208 -9.38 -16.60 -10.45
C VAL A 208 -8.65 -17.73 -11.14
N ALA A 209 -8.66 -18.93 -10.54
CA ALA A 209 -7.85 -20.06 -10.97
C ALA A 209 -8.43 -20.79 -12.19
N SER A 210 -9.75 -20.85 -12.31
CA SER A 210 -10.42 -21.62 -13.36
C SER A 210 -11.77 -20.97 -13.74
N PRO A 211 -11.78 -19.73 -14.25
CA PRO A 211 -13.01 -19.09 -14.68
C PRO A 211 -13.66 -19.90 -15.80
N GLU A 212 -14.98 -20.10 -15.72
CA GLU A 212 -15.74 -20.74 -16.78
C GLU A 212 -15.62 -19.93 -18.09
N ARG A 213 -15.41 -20.61 -19.21
CA ARG A 213 -15.29 -19.96 -20.53
C ARG A 213 -16.56 -19.19 -20.86
N GLY A 214 -16.43 -17.92 -21.22
CA GLY A 214 -17.58 -17.06 -21.52
C GLY A 214 -18.24 -16.44 -20.29
N SER A 215 -17.84 -16.82 -19.07
CA SER A 215 -18.24 -16.09 -17.86
C SER A 215 -17.67 -14.68 -17.86
N ARG A 216 -18.26 -13.80 -17.04
CA ARG A 216 -17.78 -12.43 -16.82
C ARG A 216 -16.36 -12.34 -16.24
N PHE A 217 -15.82 -13.45 -15.73
CA PHE A 217 -14.49 -13.57 -15.16
C PHE A 217 -13.43 -14.00 -16.19
N TRP A 218 -13.84 -14.68 -17.27
CA TRP A 218 -12.94 -15.27 -18.29
C TRP A 218 -11.90 -14.29 -18.85
N GLY A 219 -12.32 -13.05 -19.12
CA GLY A 219 -11.45 -12.00 -19.66
C GLY A 219 -10.67 -11.20 -18.62
N LYS A 220 -10.76 -11.53 -17.32
CA LYS A 220 -10.04 -10.81 -16.26
C LYS A 220 -8.63 -11.35 -16.10
N THR A 221 -7.69 -10.46 -15.84
CA THR A 221 -6.27 -10.78 -15.75
C THR A 221 -5.75 -10.75 -14.31
N SER A 222 -6.46 -10.13 -13.37
CA SER A 222 -6.05 -10.04 -11.97
C SER A 222 -7.14 -10.51 -11.01
N ASP A 223 -6.72 -10.99 -9.84
CA ASP A 223 -7.59 -11.33 -8.72
C ASP A 223 -8.40 -10.12 -8.22
N GLN A 224 -7.86 -8.89 -8.32
CA GLN A 224 -8.58 -7.64 -8.06
C GLN A 224 -9.76 -7.43 -9.02
N GLN A 225 -9.54 -7.64 -10.32
CA GLN A 225 -10.58 -7.50 -11.33
C GLN A 225 -11.69 -8.55 -11.13
N VAL A 226 -11.30 -9.79 -10.78
CA VAL A 226 -12.26 -10.85 -10.45
C VAL A 226 -13.06 -10.48 -9.20
N PHE A 227 -12.40 -10.03 -8.12
CA PHE A 227 -13.07 -9.59 -6.89
C PHE A 227 -14.09 -8.48 -7.17
N ASN A 228 -13.68 -7.42 -7.89
CA ASN A 228 -14.58 -6.32 -8.25
C ASN A 228 -15.76 -6.80 -9.10
N ALA A 229 -15.53 -7.73 -10.05
CA ALA A 229 -16.61 -8.32 -10.83
C ALA A 229 -17.57 -9.12 -9.93
N MET A 230 -17.06 -9.94 -9.00
CA MET A 230 -17.91 -10.76 -8.14
C MET A 230 -18.89 -9.95 -7.31
N VAL A 231 -18.46 -8.82 -6.74
CA VAL A 231 -19.30 -8.05 -5.80
C VAL A 231 -20.19 -7.00 -6.48
N ARG A 232 -19.92 -6.64 -7.74
CA ARG A 232 -20.65 -5.59 -8.47
C ARG A 232 -21.69 -6.18 -9.42
N ARG A 233 -22.89 -5.60 -9.39
CA ARG A 233 -23.94 -5.80 -10.40
C ARG A 233 -23.42 -5.45 -11.79
N GLU A 234 -23.76 -6.27 -12.76
CA GLU A 234 -23.33 -6.07 -14.15
C GLU A 234 -23.92 -4.78 -14.75
N ARG A 235 -23.11 -4.10 -15.57
CA ARG A 235 -23.49 -2.89 -16.32
C ARG A 235 -24.04 -1.75 -15.43
N GLN A 236 -23.72 -1.77 -14.14
CA GLN A 236 -24.11 -0.75 -13.17
C GLN A 236 -22.85 -0.21 -12.50
N TRP A 237 -22.70 1.11 -12.48
CA TRP A 237 -21.70 1.78 -11.66
C TRP A 237 -22.40 2.65 -10.60
N PRO A 238 -22.09 2.50 -9.31
CA PRO A 238 -21.06 1.62 -8.75
C PRO A 238 -21.41 0.13 -8.78
N GLY A 239 -22.69 -0.24 -8.93
CA GLY A 239 -23.14 -1.65 -8.91
C GLY A 239 -22.94 -2.36 -7.56
N VAL A 240 -22.44 -1.65 -6.57
CA VAL A 240 -22.23 -2.05 -5.17
C VAL A 240 -22.42 -0.82 -4.28
N GLY A 241 -22.93 -0.98 -3.05
CA GLY A 241 -22.96 0.14 -2.11
C GLY A 241 -23.71 -0.12 -0.82
N GLY A 242 -23.70 0.88 0.05
CA GLY A 242 -24.41 0.90 1.32
C GLY A 242 -25.05 2.26 1.58
N ARG A 243 -25.65 2.42 2.76
CA ARG A 243 -26.12 3.74 3.20
C ARG A 243 -24.92 4.64 3.50
N ARG A 244 -25.08 5.94 3.26
CA ARG A 244 -24.05 6.94 3.57
C ARG A 244 -23.74 6.94 5.07
N GLY A 245 -22.47 6.92 5.43
CA GLY A 245 -22.01 6.92 6.83
C GLY A 245 -22.02 5.53 7.50
N GLU A 246 -22.66 4.54 6.91
CA GLU A 246 -22.49 3.14 7.32
C GLU A 246 -21.21 2.56 6.72
N TRP A 247 -20.69 1.48 7.30
CA TRP A 247 -19.45 0.83 6.85
C TRP A 247 -19.68 -0.54 6.20
N ILE A 248 -20.94 -0.96 6.07
CA ILE A 248 -21.34 -2.20 5.39
C ILE A 248 -22.03 -1.86 4.06
N MET A 249 -21.51 -2.43 2.98
CA MET A 249 -22.13 -2.48 1.67
C MET A 249 -23.06 -3.69 1.63
N ARG A 250 -24.34 -3.42 1.37
CA ARG A 250 -25.41 -4.43 1.31
C ARG A 250 -25.92 -4.66 -0.10
N ARG A 251 -25.93 -3.62 -0.94
CA ARG A 251 -26.28 -3.75 -2.34
C ARG A 251 -25.09 -4.38 -3.05
N LEU A 252 -25.17 -5.66 -3.38
CA LEU A 252 -24.12 -6.42 -4.06
C LEU A 252 -24.66 -7.00 -5.38
N HIS A 253 -23.80 -7.74 -6.09
CA HIS A 253 -24.23 -8.65 -7.14
C HIS A 253 -25.27 -9.65 -6.61
N GLU A 254 -26.16 -10.12 -7.48
CA GLU A 254 -27.33 -10.94 -7.11
C GLU A 254 -26.95 -12.23 -6.38
N ASP A 255 -25.80 -12.83 -6.72
CA ASP A 255 -25.28 -14.02 -6.01
C ASP A 255 -24.97 -13.77 -4.53
N TRP A 256 -24.73 -12.51 -4.14
CA TRP A 256 -24.24 -12.11 -2.82
C TRP A 256 -25.21 -11.22 -2.05
N ASP A 257 -26.15 -10.57 -2.71
CA ASP A 257 -27.11 -9.66 -2.08
C ASP A 257 -27.99 -10.43 -1.08
N GLY A 258 -28.00 -10.00 0.18
CA GLY A 258 -28.64 -10.71 1.29
C GLY A 258 -27.88 -11.94 1.81
N ASN A 259 -26.87 -12.44 1.10
CA ASN A 259 -26.08 -13.62 1.46
C ASN A 259 -24.66 -13.30 1.98
N LEU A 260 -24.20 -12.05 1.81
CA LEU A 260 -22.87 -11.59 2.21
C LEU A 260 -22.95 -10.16 2.76
N SER A 261 -22.28 -9.90 3.87
CA SER A 261 -22.00 -8.52 4.33
C SER A 261 -20.59 -8.10 3.92
N LEU A 262 -20.46 -7.10 3.04
CA LEU A 262 -19.17 -6.57 2.60
C LEU A 262 -18.82 -5.29 3.35
N GLY A 263 -17.79 -5.30 4.18
CA GLY A 263 -17.28 -4.14 4.90
C GLY A 263 -16.35 -3.28 4.06
N ALA A 264 -16.35 -1.97 4.31
CA ALA A 264 -15.33 -1.06 3.81
C ALA A 264 -14.21 -0.89 4.85
N LEU A 265 -12.96 -1.15 4.46
CA LEU A 265 -11.80 -0.77 5.28
C LEU A 265 -11.62 0.75 5.21
N PRO A 266 -11.65 1.49 6.35
CA PRO A 266 -11.58 2.94 6.32
C PRO A 266 -10.28 3.44 5.70
N LEU A 267 -10.39 4.28 4.66
CA LEU A 267 -9.23 4.82 3.95
C LEU A 267 -8.24 5.53 4.90
N PRO A 268 -8.69 6.31 5.91
CA PRO A 268 -7.77 6.95 6.85
C PRO A 268 -7.02 5.98 7.79
N LEU A 269 -7.51 4.75 7.96
CA LEU A 269 -6.89 3.74 8.82
C LEU A 269 -6.09 2.70 8.03
N PHE A 270 -6.46 2.47 6.77
CA PHE A 270 -5.81 1.56 5.81
C PHE A 270 -5.50 2.35 4.54
N MET A 271 -4.43 3.15 4.59
CA MET A 271 -4.14 4.15 3.58
C MET A 271 -3.55 3.54 2.31
N ASN A 272 -4.04 3.99 1.17
CA ASN A 272 -3.32 3.83 -0.10
C ASN A 272 -2.15 4.84 -0.20
N GLY A 273 -1.27 4.62 -1.16
CA GLY A 273 -0.01 5.39 -1.23
C GLY A 273 -0.24 6.87 -1.54
N HIS A 274 -1.26 7.21 -2.31
CA HIS A 274 -1.61 8.61 -2.56
C HIS A 274 -2.05 9.32 -1.26
N GLY A 275 -2.96 8.71 -0.49
CA GLY A 275 -3.44 9.26 0.77
C GLY A 275 -2.33 9.46 1.81
N TYR A 276 -1.34 8.57 1.85
CA TYR A 276 -0.23 8.65 2.81
C TYR A 276 0.93 9.53 2.32
N PHE A 277 1.50 9.23 1.15
CA PHE A 277 2.75 9.83 0.67
C PHE A 277 2.57 11.20 0.02
N VAL A 278 1.40 11.49 -0.56
CA VAL A 278 1.14 12.75 -1.26
C VAL A 278 0.28 13.67 -0.39
N GLN A 279 -0.89 13.18 0.02
CA GLN A 279 -1.83 14.01 0.77
C GLN A 279 -1.45 14.19 2.25
N ALA A 280 -0.59 13.32 2.79
CA ALA A 280 -0.30 13.22 4.22
C ALA A 280 -1.58 13.23 5.09
N ALA A 281 -2.63 12.55 4.61
CA ALA A 281 -3.99 12.71 5.13
C ALA A 281 -4.14 12.30 6.60
N HIS A 282 -3.22 11.49 7.12
CA HIS A 282 -3.22 11.06 8.52
C HIS A 282 -2.96 12.24 9.46
N ARG A 283 -2.18 13.23 8.98
CA ARG A 283 -1.88 14.45 9.73
C ARG A 283 -3.08 15.39 9.76
N SER A 284 -3.70 15.63 8.61
CA SER A 284 -4.87 16.53 8.50
C SER A 284 -6.10 15.97 9.19
N LEU A 285 -6.32 14.65 9.13
CA LEU A 285 -7.43 13.98 9.81
C LEU A 285 -7.13 13.61 11.27
N GLN A 286 -5.89 13.82 11.72
CA GLN A 286 -5.38 13.48 13.04
C GLN A 286 -5.70 12.03 13.42
N VAL A 287 -5.36 11.11 12.52
CA VAL A 287 -5.55 9.66 12.72
C VAL A 287 -4.20 8.97 12.75
N SER A 288 -4.14 7.86 13.49
CA SER A 288 -3.00 6.93 13.47
C SER A 288 -3.37 5.71 12.61
N PRO A 289 -2.88 5.60 11.36
CA PRO A 289 -3.24 4.48 10.49
C PRO A 289 -2.70 3.15 11.04
N PHE A 290 -3.36 2.05 10.69
CA PHE A 290 -2.84 0.69 10.91
C PHE A 290 -1.89 0.27 9.80
N ALA A 291 -2.22 0.60 8.56
CA ALA A 291 -1.49 0.13 7.39
C ALA A 291 -1.33 1.21 6.32
N VAL A 292 -0.23 1.13 5.57
CA VAL A 292 0.07 1.95 4.40
C VAL A 292 0.46 1.05 3.24
N HIS A 293 -0.31 1.07 2.17
CA HIS A 293 -0.06 0.30 0.95
C HIS A 293 0.64 1.18 -0.10
N ALA A 294 1.77 0.74 -0.65
CA ALA A 294 2.54 1.49 -1.65
C ALA A 294 1.97 1.45 -3.09
N THR A 295 0.66 1.70 -3.21
CA THR A 295 0.01 2.00 -4.48
C THR A 295 0.34 3.42 -4.96
N TYR A 296 0.02 3.75 -6.22
CA TYR A 296 0.23 5.09 -6.79
C TYR A 296 1.70 5.57 -6.79
N SER A 297 2.65 4.65 -6.92
CA SER A 297 4.02 4.95 -7.34
C SER A 297 4.05 5.19 -8.85
N LEU A 298 4.84 6.13 -9.34
CA LEU A 298 4.72 6.64 -10.72
C LEU A 298 5.83 6.17 -11.67
N ASP A 299 6.87 5.55 -11.14
CA ASP A 299 8.00 5.01 -11.91
C ASP A 299 7.93 3.49 -11.92
N ASN A 300 7.52 2.91 -13.06
CA ASN A 300 7.26 1.49 -13.29
C ASN A 300 6.25 0.79 -12.36
N HIS A 301 5.89 1.35 -11.19
CA HIS A 301 5.11 0.69 -10.12
C HIS A 301 5.80 -0.53 -9.51
N ASP A 302 7.13 -0.63 -9.62
CA ASP A 302 7.92 -1.77 -9.19
C ASP A 302 8.41 -1.65 -7.72
N GLY A 303 9.21 -2.63 -7.29
CA GLY A 303 9.79 -2.64 -5.94
C GLY A 303 10.77 -1.48 -5.67
N VAL A 304 11.42 -0.93 -6.69
CA VAL A 304 12.36 0.19 -6.55
C VAL A 304 11.59 1.47 -6.20
N ALA A 305 10.52 1.77 -6.94
CA ALA A 305 9.69 2.94 -6.66
C ALA A 305 8.95 2.82 -5.31
N LYS A 306 8.47 1.63 -4.97
CA LYS A 306 7.81 1.37 -3.67
C LYS A 306 8.77 1.54 -2.50
N ARG A 307 9.97 0.98 -2.60
CA ARG A 307 11.06 1.19 -1.63
C ARG A 307 11.35 2.67 -1.44
N GLN A 308 11.48 3.41 -2.54
CA GLN A 308 11.72 4.85 -2.52
C GLN A 308 10.64 5.60 -1.71
N ARG A 309 9.36 5.34 -1.98
CA ARG A 309 8.25 5.97 -1.23
C ARG A 309 8.31 5.68 0.27
N PHE A 310 8.59 4.43 0.63
CA PHE A 310 8.74 4.06 2.03
C PHE A 310 9.95 4.74 2.68
N ARG A 311 11.09 4.80 2.01
CA ARG A 311 12.27 5.50 2.54
C ARG A 311 11.99 6.98 2.75
N GLU A 312 11.42 7.68 1.77
CA GLU A 312 11.04 9.10 1.86
C GLU A 312 10.08 9.39 3.03
N ALA A 313 9.23 8.43 3.36
CA ALA A 313 8.32 8.50 4.49
C ALA A 313 8.91 8.06 5.84
N GLY A 314 10.16 7.57 5.87
CA GLY A 314 10.77 6.99 7.07
C GLY A 314 10.17 5.63 7.48
N LEU A 315 9.55 4.92 6.53
CA LEU A 315 8.87 3.63 6.70
C LEU A 315 9.68 2.46 6.13
N TRP A 316 10.97 2.64 5.89
CA TRP A 316 11.84 1.59 5.38
C TRP A 316 12.80 1.10 6.47
N LEU A 317 12.60 -0.14 6.92
CA LEU A 317 13.36 -0.79 7.99
C LEU A 317 14.33 -1.85 7.47
N ALA A 318 14.30 -2.15 6.17
CA ALA A 318 15.09 -3.23 5.58
C ALA A 318 16.53 -2.86 5.24
N ASP A 319 16.90 -1.57 5.32
CA ASP A 319 18.28 -1.12 5.07
C ASP A 319 19.25 -1.65 6.14
N GLY A 320 20.40 -2.17 5.72
CA GLY A 320 21.46 -2.58 6.62
C GLY A 320 22.25 -1.40 7.18
N GLU A 321 23.25 -1.69 8.00
CA GLU A 321 24.11 -0.66 8.63
C GLU A 321 24.97 0.08 7.60
N GLU A 322 25.32 -0.57 6.50
CA GLU A 322 26.06 0.03 5.39
C GLU A 322 25.35 1.24 4.78
N TYR A 323 24.01 1.25 4.78
CA TYR A 323 23.24 2.38 4.29
C TYR A 323 23.49 3.65 5.13
N PHE A 324 23.74 3.51 6.44
CA PHE A 324 23.93 4.64 7.36
C PHE A 324 25.40 5.02 7.57
N ARG A 325 26.33 4.25 7.00
CA ARG A 325 27.77 4.51 7.12
C ARG A 325 28.28 5.30 5.91
N GLY A 326 29.22 6.20 6.17
CA GLY A 326 29.91 6.94 5.12
C GLY A 326 30.02 8.42 5.43
N ARG A 327 30.28 9.19 4.39
CA ARG A 327 30.36 10.65 4.48
C ARG A 327 29.33 11.23 3.53
N PHE A 328 28.42 12.02 4.06
CA PHE A 328 27.25 12.51 3.35
C PHE A 328 27.40 13.99 3.00
N LEU A 329 26.75 14.41 1.91
CA LEU A 329 26.56 15.82 1.58
C LEU A 329 25.06 16.08 1.56
N ALA A 330 24.60 16.98 2.42
CA ALA A 330 23.25 17.53 2.36
C ALA A 330 23.37 19.02 2.05
N LEU A 331 22.59 19.49 1.08
CA LEU A 331 22.46 20.92 0.85
C LEU A 331 21.41 21.48 1.81
N ASN A 332 21.64 22.70 2.30
CA ASN A 332 20.60 23.42 3.04
C ASN A 332 19.42 23.67 2.09
N ALA A 333 18.23 23.30 2.55
CA ALA A 333 17.01 23.55 1.78
C ALA A 333 16.87 25.06 1.52
N SER A 334 16.85 25.43 0.24
CA SER A 334 16.55 26.79 -0.18
C SER A 334 15.49 26.75 -1.27
N VAL A 335 14.57 27.71 -1.26
CA VAL A 335 13.62 27.86 -2.37
C VAL A 335 14.39 28.48 -3.53
N PRO A 336 14.49 27.81 -4.71
CA PRO A 336 15.25 28.38 -5.82
C PRO A 336 14.69 29.77 -6.18
N PRO A 337 15.53 30.77 -6.52
CA PRO A 337 15.07 32.15 -6.76
C PRO A 337 13.93 32.26 -7.79
N ALA A 338 13.98 31.43 -8.83
CA ALA A 338 12.91 31.36 -9.84
C ALA A 338 11.56 30.92 -9.27
N VAL A 339 11.57 30.02 -8.27
CA VAL A 339 10.36 29.57 -7.57
C VAL A 339 9.83 30.67 -6.67
N ALA A 340 10.71 31.34 -5.91
CA ALA A 340 10.33 32.47 -5.06
C ALA A 340 9.68 33.59 -5.90
N ALA A 341 10.25 33.91 -7.06
CA ALA A 341 9.69 34.88 -8.00
C ALA A 341 8.32 34.45 -8.54
N ALA A 342 8.17 33.18 -8.96
CA ALA A 342 6.90 32.66 -9.46
C ALA A 342 5.80 32.67 -8.38
N LEU A 343 6.15 32.31 -7.13
CA LEU A 343 5.25 32.41 -5.98
C LEU A 343 4.84 33.86 -5.69
N GLY A 344 5.79 34.79 -5.77
CA GLY A 344 5.53 36.22 -5.62
C GLY A 344 4.58 36.75 -6.68
N ALA A 345 4.81 36.40 -7.96
CA ALA A 345 3.96 36.80 -9.07
C ALA A 345 2.52 36.26 -8.93
N ALA A 346 2.35 34.99 -8.58
CA ALA A 346 1.03 34.39 -8.34
C ALA A 346 0.29 35.13 -7.21
N ARG A 347 0.97 35.43 -6.09
CA ARG A 347 0.40 36.20 -4.97
C ARG A 347 -0.01 37.60 -5.38
N SER A 348 0.85 38.33 -6.09
CA SER A 348 0.56 39.70 -6.57
C SER A 348 -0.63 39.74 -7.54
N ALA A 349 -0.86 38.66 -8.28
CA ALA A 349 -2.01 38.51 -9.18
C ALA A 349 -3.28 37.99 -8.49
N GLY A 350 -3.26 37.72 -7.18
CA GLY A 350 -4.37 37.09 -6.46
C GLY A 350 -4.67 35.65 -6.90
N GLN A 351 -3.70 34.98 -7.53
CA GLN A 351 -3.82 33.62 -8.04
C GLN A 351 -3.31 32.59 -7.03
N SER A 352 -3.87 31.38 -7.06
CA SER A 352 -3.33 30.25 -6.31
C SER A 352 -1.90 29.94 -6.76
N PRO A 353 -0.91 29.76 -5.86
CA PRO A 353 0.43 29.36 -6.26
C PRO A 353 0.49 27.90 -6.75
N ASN A 354 -0.57 27.13 -6.57
CA ASN A 354 -0.66 25.74 -6.99
C ASN A 354 -1.13 25.66 -8.44
N HIS A 355 -0.22 25.87 -9.37
CA HIS A 355 -0.50 25.78 -10.81
C HIS A 355 0.74 25.38 -11.61
N ILE A 356 0.53 25.01 -12.88
CA ILE A 356 1.59 24.47 -13.75
C ILE A 356 2.78 25.41 -13.92
N GLY A 357 2.56 26.74 -14.00
CA GLY A 357 3.63 27.73 -14.06
C GLY A 357 4.62 27.72 -12.89
N VAL A 358 4.12 27.76 -11.63
CA VAL A 358 4.97 27.66 -10.43
C VAL A 358 5.64 26.29 -10.36
N HIS A 359 4.90 25.22 -10.65
CA HIS A 359 5.45 23.86 -10.65
C HIS A 359 6.60 23.70 -11.66
N ALA A 360 6.45 24.20 -12.89
CA ALA A 360 7.49 24.17 -13.90
C ALA A 360 8.73 25.01 -13.50
N ALA A 361 8.54 26.15 -12.82
CA ALA A 361 9.65 26.92 -12.27
C ALA A 361 10.38 26.14 -11.15
N ALA A 362 9.63 25.42 -10.31
CA ALA A 362 10.15 24.51 -9.29
C ALA A 362 10.99 23.40 -9.90
N LEU A 363 10.46 22.64 -10.85
CA LEU A 363 11.20 21.55 -11.49
C LEU A 363 12.51 22.02 -12.12
N ARG A 364 12.51 23.16 -12.82
CA ARG A 364 13.75 23.72 -13.38
C ARG A 364 14.77 24.08 -12.30
N GLY A 365 14.32 24.70 -11.21
CA GLY A 365 15.16 25.03 -10.07
C GLY A 365 15.77 23.78 -9.41
N TYR A 366 14.93 22.76 -9.16
CA TYR A 366 15.35 21.50 -8.55
C TYR A 366 16.37 20.74 -9.40
N LEU A 367 16.20 20.72 -10.72
CA LEU A 367 17.16 20.08 -11.62
C LEU A 367 18.51 20.81 -11.66
N ALA A 368 18.50 22.16 -11.60
CA ALA A 368 19.73 22.94 -11.52
C ALA A 368 20.46 22.71 -10.19
N GLU A 369 19.72 22.74 -9.07
CA GLU A 369 20.26 22.42 -7.74
C GLU A 369 20.83 21.00 -7.68
N LEU A 370 20.09 20.02 -8.21
CA LEU A 370 20.51 18.62 -8.24
C LEU A 370 21.80 18.43 -9.05
N ARG A 371 21.91 19.08 -10.21
CA ARG A 371 23.14 19.05 -11.02
C ARG A 371 24.35 19.52 -10.21
N ASP A 372 24.21 20.65 -9.52
CA ASP A 372 25.29 21.25 -8.74
C ASP A 372 25.59 20.40 -7.49
N ALA A 373 24.56 19.88 -6.82
CA ALA A 373 24.69 18.97 -5.69
C ALA A 373 25.45 17.69 -6.04
N LEU A 374 25.13 17.08 -7.19
CA LEU A 374 25.83 15.89 -7.69
C LEU A 374 27.30 16.21 -8.02
N ALA A 375 27.57 17.37 -8.63
CA ALA A 375 28.94 17.80 -8.92
C ALA A 375 29.76 17.99 -7.63
N LEU A 376 29.18 18.65 -6.62
CA LEU A 376 29.81 18.84 -5.31
C LEU A 376 30.01 17.51 -4.57
N ALA A 377 29.00 16.64 -4.54
CA ALA A 377 29.08 15.32 -3.91
C ALA A 377 30.22 14.50 -4.52
N ARG A 378 30.33 14.52 -5.86
CA ARG A 378 31.42 13.85 -6.59
C ARG A 378 32.79 14.46 -6.26
N ALA A 379 32.92 15.79 -6.29
CA ALA A 379 34.17 16.49 -5.99
C ALA A 379 34.66 16.23 -4.55
N LEU A 380 33.73 16.18 -3.59
CA LEU A 380 34.02 15.97 -2.18
C LEU A 380 34.08 14.48 -1.77
N ARG A 381 33.81 13.55 -2.70
CA ARG A 381 33.65 12.12 -2.43
C ARG A 381 32.69 11.87 -1.27
N ARG A 382 31.46 12.34 -1.44
CA ARG A 382 30.34 12.23 -0.51
C ARG A 382 29.15 11.58 -1.20
N THR A 383 28.37 10.79 -0.46
CA THR A 383 27.05 10.33 -0.92
C THR A 383 26.06 11.48 -0.76
N LEU A 384 25.35 11.82 -1.84
CA LEU A 384 24.38 12.91 -1.82
C LEU A 384 23.13 12.49 -1.03
N VAL A 385 22.72 13.35 -0.10
CA VAL A 385 21.36 13.32 0.45
C VAL A 385 20.49 14.21 -0.43
N LEU A 386 19.49 13.64 -1.07
CA LEU A 386 18.58 14.35 -1.95
C LEU A 386 17.84 15.46 -1.18
N PRO A 387 17.72 16.68 -1.75
CA PRO A 387 16.93 17.73 -1.14
C PRO A 387 15.46 17.34 -1.04
N ARG A 388 14.76 17.90 -0.03
CA ARG A 388 13.30 17.79 0.05
C ARG A 388 12.65 18.86 -0.82
N TRP A 389 12.21 18.45 -2.01
CA TRP A 389 11.51 19.32 -2.94
C TRP A 389 10.04 19.52 -2.58
N THR A 390 9.44 20.56 -3.15
CA THR A 390 8.02 20.89 -3.00
C THR A 390 7.30 20.80 -4.34
N CYS A 391 6.18 20.08 -4.39
CA CYS A 391 5.34 19.96 -5.58
C CYS A 391 4.05 20.76 -5.43
N TYR A 392 3.82 21.64 -6.41
CA TYR A 392 2.67 22.56 -6.49
C TYR A 392 1.53 22.04 -7.37
N VAL A 393 1.74 20.90 -8.01
CA VAL A 393 0.80 20.21 -8.90
C VAL A 393 0.99 18.73 -8.63
N ASP A 394 -0.12 18.03 -8.53
CA ASP A 394 -0.15 16.58 -8.38
C ASP A 394 0.09 15.88 -9.72
N LYS A 395 0.68 14.68 -9.68
CA LYS A 395 1.08 13.95 -10.89
C LYS A 395 0.18 12.74 -11.11
N LEU A 396 -0.44 12.70 -12.27
CA LEU A 396 -1.25 11.59 -12.74
C LEU A 396 -0.39 10.46 -13.31
N TRP A 397 -0.75 9.22 -12.98
CA TRP A 397 -0.24 8.01 -13.64
C TRP A 397 -0.83 7.79 -15.04
N ALA A 398 -2.08 8.24 -15.27
CA ALA A 398 -2.83 8.07 -16.50
C ALA A 398 -2.90 9.40 -17.26
N GLY A 399 -2.46 9.41 -18.52
CA GLY A 399 -2.40 10.63 -19.34
C GLY A 399 -3.76 11.20 -19.78
N SER A 400 -4.89 10.71 -19.25
CA SER A 400 -6.24 11.03 -19.73
C SER A 400 -6.98 12.10 -18.95
N ASP A 401 -6.53 12.45 -17.74
CA ASP A 401 -7.36 13.26 -16.84
C ASP A 401 -6.88 14.71 -16.76
N ASN A 402 -7.82 15.65 -16.86
CA ASN A 402 -7.52 17.07 -16.83
C ASN A 402 -7.26 17.57 -15.39
N ILE A 403 -6.04 17.38 -14.88
CA ILE A 403 -5.63 17.95 -13.58
C ILE A 403 -5.88 19.46 -13.49
N ILE A 404 -5.80 20.20 -14.61
CA ILE A 404 -6.07 21.65 -14.61
C ILE A 404 -7.52 21.92 -14.21
N GLY A 405 -8.47 21.15 -14.77
CA GLY A 405 -9.89 21.23 -14.40
C GLY A 405 -10.19 20.74 -12.96
N MET A 406 -9.24 20.07 -12.33
CA MET A 406 -9.35 19.50 -10.98
C MET A 406 -8.54 20.29 -9.94
N GLY A 407 -8.20 21.55 -10.23
CA GLY A 407 -7.43 22.39 -9.31
C GLY A 407 -6.01 21.88 -9.08
N PHE A 408 -5.42 21.26 -10.10
CA PHE A 408 -4.08 20.66 -10.10
C PHE A 408 -3.89 19.48 -9.15
N MET A 409 -5.00 18.83 -8.76
CA MET A 409 -5.03 17.64 -7.89
C MET A 409 -5.51 16.41 -8.67
N TYR A 410 -5.05 15.23 -8.27
CA TYR A 410 -5.49 13.96 -8.87
C TYR A 410 -7.03 13.80 -8.75
N PRO A 411 -7.76 13.36 -9.80
CA PRO A 411 -9.19 13.04 -9.76
C PRO A 411 -9.63 12.23 -8.53
N GLY A 412 -10.50 12.79 -7.70
CA GLY A 412 -10.98 12.13 -6.48
C GLY A 412 -10.19 12.48 -5.22
N SER A 413 -9.10 13.26 -5.32
CA SER A 413 -8.32 13.76 -4.16
C SER A 413 -8.67 15.17 -3.70
N GLN A 414 -9.64 15.83 -4.34
CA GLN A 414 -9.94 17.26 -4.09
C GLN A 414 -10.70 17.55 -2.79
N ASP A 415 -10.85 16.58 -1.89
CA ASP A 415 -11.63 16.76 -0.66
C ASP A 415 -10.83 17.33 0.51
N ALA A 416 -9.52 17.56 0.33
CA ALA A 416 -8.69 18.34 1.24
C ALA A 416 -7.61 19.11 0.47
N PRO A 417 -7.24 20.34 0.90
CA PRO A 417 -6.16 21.10 0.26
C PRO A 417 -4.80 20.57 0.72
N PHE A 418 -4.23 19.61 -0.01
CA PHE A 418 -2.89 19.06 0.27
C PHE A 418 -1.77 19.70 -0.55
N LEU A 419 -2.11 20.59 -1.49
CA LEU A 419 -1.12 21.33 -2.27
C LEU A 419 -0.66 22.61 -1.53
N PRO A 420 0.65 22.92 -1.52
CA PRO A 420 1.74 22.09 -2.04
C PRO A 420 2.14 20.97 -1.05
N PHE A 421 2.75 19.90 -1.56
CA PHE A 421 3.24 18.76 -0.76
C PHE A 421 4.74 18.52 -0.95
N ALA A 422 5.35 17.76 -0.05
CA ALA A 422 6.74 17.30 -0.18
C ALA A 422 6.84 16.36 -1.39
N CYS A 423 7.61 16.75 -2.41
CA CYS A 423 7.60 16.07 -3.68
C CYS A 423 8.35 14.73 -3.62
N PRO A 424 7.67 13.61 -3.88
CA PRO A 424 8.32 12.30 -3.98
C PRO A 424 9.26 12.25 -5.18
N MET A 425 10.34 11.48 -5.09
CA MET A 425 11.36 11.37 -6.14
C MET A 425 10.75 10.95 -7.47
N ASP A 426 9.82 9.98 -7.49
CA ASP A 426 9.16 9.48 -8.71
C ASP A 426 8.21 10.50 -9.38
N HIS A 427 7.99 11.66 -8.76
CA HIS A 427 7.29 12.78 -9.39
C HIS A 427 8.21 13.56 -10.33
N VAL A 428 9.49 13.67 -9.99
CA VAL A 428 10.47 14.56 -10.65
C VAL A 428 11.57 13.77 -11.38
N LEU A 429 11.97 12.62 -10.83
CA LEU A 429 13.04 11.75 -11.28
C LEU A 429 12.52 10.32 -11.49
N SER A 430 13.33 9.45 -12.08
CA SER A 430 13.05 8.01 -12.18
C SER A 430 13.96 7.24 -11.22
N PRO A 431 13.44 6.75 -10.08
CA PRO A 431 14.14 5.79 -9.22
C PRO A 431 14.75 4.60 -9.97
N ALA A 432 14.07 4.05 -10.97
CA ALA A 432 14.53 2.94 -11.79
C ALA A 432 15.74 3.34 -12.65
N ALA A 433 15.73 4.53 -13.26
CA ALA A 433 16.88 5.03 -14.00
C ALA A 433 18.09 5.27 -13.09
N TRP A 434 17.87 5.77 -11.87
CA TRP A 434 18.91 5.97 -10.87
C TRP A 434 19.51 4.67 -10.36
N ALA A 435 18.65 3.68 -10.08
CA ALA A 435 19.09 2.34 -9.71
C ALA A 435 19.90 1.68 -10.84
N LYS A 436 19.44 1.79 -12.09
CA LYS A 436 20.15 1.27 -13.27
C LYS A 436 21.52 1.95 -13.48
N ALA A 437 21.62 3.23 -13.15
CA ALA A 437 22.87 3.98 -13.23
C ALA A 437 23.76 3.82 -11.99
N GLU A 438 23.37 2.96 -11.03
CA GLU A 438 24.09 2.68 -9.78
C GLU A 438 24.46 3.96 -9.02
N VAL A 439 23.56 4.96 -9.04
CA VAL A 439 23.77 6.20 -8.30
C VAL A 439 23.53 5.92 -6.83
N ASP A 440 24.57 6.05 -6.01
CA ASP A 440 24.44 5.99 -4.55
C ASP A 440 23.91 7.33 -4.01
N TYR A 441 22.78 7.29 -3.32
CA TYR A 441 22.14 8.47 -2.72
C TYR A 441 21.36 8.10 -1.46
N ARG A 442 20.99 9.11 -0.68
CA ARG A 442 20.08 8.99 0.46
C ARG A 442 18.90 9.94 0.30
N ASP A 443 17.75 9.55 0.82
CA ASP A 443 16.55 10.38 0.77
C ASP A 443 16.59 11.50 1.80
N GLY A 444 15.80 12.56 1.60
CA GLY A 444 15.74 13.66 2.57
C GLY A 444 15.26 13.24 3.98
N SER A 445 14.59 12.10 4.11
CA SER A 445 14.22 11.49 5.41
C SER A 445 15.41 10.87 6.16
N PHE A 446 16.50 10.57 5.45
CA PHE A 446 17.71 9.96 5.99
C PHE A 446 18.26 10.74 7.19
N LEU A 447 18.32 12.08 7.08
CA LEU A 447 18.82 12.98 8.12
C LEU A 447 17.99 12.96 9.41
N SER A 448 16.77 12.44 9.35
CA SER A 448 15.88 12.27 10.50
C SER A 448 15.91 10.85 11.07
N SER A 449 16.75 9.96 10.52
CA SER A 449 16.84 8.57 10.97
C SER A 449 17.51 8.49 12.33
N PRO A 450 16.91 7.79 13.32
CA PRO A 450 17.55 7.55 14.61
C PRO A 450 18.78 6.63 14.51
N ARG A 451 19.02 6.02 13.33
CA ARG A 451 20.20 5.18 13.06
C ARG A 451 21.42 5.98 12.58
N LEU A 452 21.26 7.27 12.30
CA LEU A 452 22.41 8.16 12.10
C LEU A 452 23.07 8.43 13.46
N SER A 453 24.41 8.36 13.49
CA SER A 453 25.17 8.75 14.68
C SER A 453 24.80 10.18 15.10
N PRO A 454 24.60 10.46 16.41
CA PRO A 454 24.33 11.82 16.92
C PRO A 454 25.38 12.86 16.51
N GLU A 455 26.58 12.43 16.14
CA GLU A 455 27.69 13.29 15.69
C GLU A 455 27.47 13.90 14.29
N LEU A 456 26.41 13.50 13.57
CA LEU A 456 26.08 13.93 12.20
C LEU A 456 24.82 14.81 12.10
N THR A 457 24.12 15.05 13.21
CA THR A 457 22.99 15.99 13.34
C THR A 457 23.43 17.25 14.05
#